data_AF-A0A182LYP1-F1
#
_entry.id   AF-A0A182LYP1-F1
#
_cell.length_a   1.000
_cell.length_b   1.000
_cell.length_c   1.000
_cell.angle_alpha   90.00
_cell.angle_beta   90.00
_cell.angle_gamma   90.00
#
_symmetry.space_group_name_H-M   'P 1'
#
loop_
_entity.id
_entity.type
_entity.pdbx_description
1 polymer ?
#
loop_
_entity_poly.entity_id
_entity_poly.type
_entity_poly.pdbx_seq_one_letter_code
_entity_poly.pdbx_strand_id
1 'polypeptide(L)'
;LLAEIGDIGITPATDHPAQAYARVRELARQGAPDPLGLAVASYGQEARLSLSGSLGQCAYEDLFNASPCMDAIAPADLQRAVRLYAAQAARESVSGRESLRLMADWALAAPARALRLIDDPVSQRLLVAYGLARIGDIVDGKPDSARDPFANFEATGRLSLADAADGTPNVTPNPALQSLVAALQARDPQRIADADRVAALAYRVGRYDLAQGLADRLDTALAWWVRAKLAIRRGDNALAAQAYARAVAAFPRGDGSVEAEAGALLKGEQGVLSLSRGQYVEALDQLYRAAAAGDGAPPPEEGWPLSPYWNDAAYVAERVLTTDELKAYVDRLPAPPPAPSRPPGFSRYTTDQFYEWSRLNQPPVHDRLRQLLARRLVRENRVAEALPYFPADSD
;
A
#
# COMPACT_ATOMS: atom_id res chain seq x y z
N LEU A 1 -26.44 10.99 15.37
CA LEU A 1 -27.08 11.60 16.56
C LEU A 1 -26.06 12.55 17.16
N LEU A 2 -26.24 13.85 16.91
CA LEU A 2 -25.40 14.94 17.43
C LEU A 2 -25.65 15.07 18.93
N ALA A 3 -24.59 15.01 19.73
CA ALA A 3 -24.60 15.49 21.10
C ALA A 3 -23.56 16.61 21.19
N GLU A 4 -24.02 17.84 20.91
CA GLU A 4 -23.42 19.05 21.46
C GLU A 4 -23.40 18.91 22.97
N ILE A 5 -22.20 18.87 23.56
CA ILE A 5 -22.06 19.11 24.99
C ILE A 5 -21.96 20.62 25.13
N GLY A 6 -23.12 21.22 25.40
CA GLY A 6 -23.27 22.64 25.69
C GLY A 6 -22.60 23.05 27.00
N ASP A 7 -22.28 24.34 27.05
CA ASP A 7 -21.83 25.11 28.21
C ASP A 7 -22.54 24.70 29.50
N ILE A 8 -21.75 24.31 30.51
CA ILE A 8 -22.20 24.30 31.90
C ILE A 8 -21.10 24.89 32.79
N GLY A 9 -21.37 26.07 33.33
CA GLY A 9 -20.89 26.47 34.66
C GLY A 9 -19.55 27.20 34.72
N ILE A 10 -19.63 28.54 34.72
CA ILE A 10 -18.55 29.44 35.12
C ILE A 10 -18.06 29.11 36.53
N THR A 11 -16.85 28.57 36.61
CA THR A 11 -15.91 28.81 37.71
C THR A 11 -14.62 29.32 37.06
N PRO A 12 -14.05 30.47 37.47
CA PRO A 12 -12.80 30.95 36.90
C PRO A 12 -11.65 30.17 37.55
N ALA A 13 -11.51 28.90 37.18
CA ALA A 13 -10.22 28.25 37.28
C ALA A 13 -9.40 28.76 36.09
N THR A 14 -8.33 29.49 36.40
CA THR A 14 -7.32 30.00 35.47
C THR A 14 -6.46 28.88 34.86
N ASP A 15 -7.09 27.76 34.51
CA ASP A 15 -6.45 26.68 33.78
C ASP A 15 -6.67 26.92 32.29
N HIS A 16 -5.58 27.16 31.56
CA HIS A 16 -5.63 27.31 30.11
C HIS A 16 -6.30 26.07 29.49
N PRO A 17 -7.22 26.19 28.50
CA PRO A 17 -7.96 25.05 27.93
C PRO A 17 -7.09 23.83 27.54
N ALA A 18 -5.85 24.07 27.11
CA ALA A 18 -4.87 23.01 26.84
C ALA A 18 -4.46 22.20 28.09
N GLN A 19 -4.30 22.87 29.25
CA GLN A 19 -3.98 22.22 30.53
C GLN A 19 -5.12 21.32 31.02
N ALA A 20 -6.38 21.72 30.79
CA ALA A 20 -7.53 20.88 31.10
C ALA A 20 -7.52 19.57 30.30
N TYR A 21 -7.26 19.63 28.99
CA TYR A 21 -7.12 18.42 28.16
C TYR A 21 -5.95 17.53 28.60
N ALA A 22 -4.80 18.13 28.93
CA ALA A 22 -3.67 17.39 29.48
C ALA A 22 -4.01 16.70 30.81
N ARG A 23 -4.79 17.36 31.67
CA ARG A 23 -5.23 16.82 32.96
C ARG A 23 -6.14 15.60 32.80
N VAL A 24 -7.06 15.61 31.83
CA VAL A 24 -7.91 14.45 31.52
C VAL A 24 -7.06 13.22 31.20
N ARG A 25 -6.01 13.38 30.37
CA ARG A 25 -5.09 12.29 30.03
C ARG A 25 -4.32 11.78 31.23
N GLU A 26 -3.87 12.70 32.08
CA GLU A 26 -3.13 12.34 33.29
C GLU A 26 -4.00 11.56 34.28
N LEU A 27 -5.26 11.96 34.47
CA LEU A 27 -6.21 11.24 35.33
C LEU A 27 -6.46 9.82 34.84
N ALA A 28 -6.70 9.64 33.53
CA ALA A 28 -6.88 8.30 32.96
C ALA A 28 -5.61 7.44 33.11
N ARG A 29 -4.42 8.03 32.91
CA ARG A 29 -3.12 7.35 33.14
C ARG A 29 -2.92 6.94 34.59
N GLN A 30 -3.49 7.69 35.53
CA GLN A 30 -3.50 7.38 36.96
C GLN A 30 -4.59 6.36 37.37
N GLY A 31 -5.36 5.83 36.42
CA GLY A 31 -6.36 4.77 36.66
C GLY A 31 -7.79 5.28 36.82
N ALA A 32 -8.07 6.55 36.55
CA ALA A 32 -9.45 7.02 36.50
C ALA A 32 -10.22 6.30 35.38
N PRO A 33 -11.48 5.88 35.60
CA PRO A 33 -12.30 5.26 34.56
C PRO A 33 -12.49 6.21 33.36
N ASP A 34 -12.26 5.70 32.15
CA ASP A 34 -12.49 6.43 30.90
C ASP A 34 -13.39 5.64 29.93
N PRO A 35 -14.65 5.35 30.31
CA PRO A 35 -15.55 4.55 29.49
C PRO A 35 -15.99 5.24 28.19
N LEU A 36 -15.80 6.57 28.10
CA LEU A 36 -16.14 7.38 26.94
C LEU A 36 -14.92 7.71 26.06
N GLY A 37 -13.72 7.27 26.43
CA GLY A 37 -12.50 7.55 25.68
C GLY A 37 -12.09 9.03 25.65
N LEU A 38 -12.46 9.81 26.68
CA LEU A 38 -12.16 11.24 26.81
C LEU A 38 -10.66 11.51 26.84
N ALA A 39 -9.85 10.61 27.39
CA ALA A 39 -8.39 10.76 27.37
C ALA A 39 -7.86 10.74 25.93
N VAL A 40 -8.36 9.83 25.09
CA VAL A 40 -8.00 9.77 23.67
C VAL A 40 -8.59 10.97 22.92
N ALA A 41 -9.87 11.30 23.14
CA ALA A 41 -10.53 12.43 22.48
C ALA A 41 -9.88 13.79 22.80
N SER A 42 -9.31 13.93 24.00
CA SER A 42 -8.67 15.18 24.46
C SER A 42 -7.54 15.65 23.56
N TYR A 43 -6.80 14.73 22.91
CA TYR A 43 -5.74 15.10 21.97
C TYR A 43 -6.30 15.89 20.78
N GLY A 44 -7.41 15.41 20.21
CA GLY A 44 -8.05 16.07 19.06
C GLY A 44 -8.67 17.42 19.44
N GLN A 45 -9.25 17.53 20.64
CA GLN A 45 -9.81 18.81 21.11
C GLN A 45 -8.71 19.82 21.42
N GLU A 46 -7.61 19.39 22.03
CA GLU A 46 -6.44 20.26 22.23
C GLU A 46 -5.80 20.68 20.89
N ALA A 47 -5.77 19.79 19.90
CA ALA A 47 -5.25 20.10 18.57
C ALA A 47 -6.03 21.25 17.91
N ARG A 48 -7.36 21.29 18.09
CA ARG A 48 -8.21 22.37 17.55
C ARG A 48 -7.84 23.73 18.11
N LEU A 49 -7.37 23.83 19.35
CA LEU A 49 -6.88 25.10 19.90
C LEU A 49 -5.71 25.68 19.10
N SER A 50 -4.95 24.82 18.40
CA SER A 50 -3.84 25.23 17.53
C SER A 50 -4.29 25.53 16.08
N LEU A 51 -5.58 25.36 15.76
CA LEU A 51 -6.15 25.74 14.47
C LEU A 51 -6.73 27.16 14.51
N SER A 52 -5.94 28.10 15.02
CA SER A 52 -6.30 29.51 15.15
C SER A 52 -5.22 30.37 14.53
N GLY A 53 -5.63 31.32 13.69
CA GLY A 53 -4.74 32.21 12.96
C GLY A 53 -5.16 33.66 13.04
N SER A 54 -4.61 34.52 12.18
CA SER A 54 -4.99 35.94 12.13
C SER A 54 -6.44 36.18 11.70
N LEU A 55 -7.10 35.15 11.12
CA LEU A 55 -8.51 35.17 10.75
C LEU A 55 -9.43 34.55 11.84
N GLY A 56 -8.88 34.27 13.02
CA GLY A 56 -9.57 33.64 14.14
C GLY A 56 -9.45 32.12 14.13
N GLN A 57 -10.35 31.48 14.88
CA GLN A 57 -10.43 30.03 15.02
C GLN A 57 -11.00 29.41 13.74
N CYS A 58 -10.22 28.56 13.07
CA CYS A 58 -10.67 27.84 11.89
C CYS A 58 -11.58 26.67 12.27
N ALA A 59 -12.65 26.51 11.51
CA ALA A 59 -13.58 25.41 11.61
C ALA A 59 -13.11 24.22 10.77
N TYR A 60 -13.79 23.09 10.91
CA TYR A 60 -13.44 21.90 10.15
C TYR A 60 -13.72 22.07 8.65
N GLU A 61 -14.74 22.84 8.33
CA GLU A 61 -15.15 23.21 6.98
C GLU A 61 -14.05 24.03 6.27
N ASP A 62 -13.26 24.80 7.01
CA ASP A 62 -12.12 25.55 6.46
C ASP A 62 -11.00 24.63 5.98
N LEU A 63 -10.80 23.50 6.67
CA LEU A 63 -9.83 22.48 6.29
C LEU A 63 -10.28 21.74 5.03
N PHE A 64 -11.55 21.35 4.97
CA PHE A 64 -12.13 20.65 3.83
C PHE A 64 -12.20 21.52 2.57
N ASN A 65 -12.65 22.77 2.71
CA ASN A 65 -12.77 23.72 1.58
C ASN A 65 -11.45 24.43 1.24
N ALA A 66 -10.38 24.12 1.96
CA ALA A 66 -9.07 24.76 1.83
C ALA A 66 -9.14 26.30 1.85
N SER A 67 -9.92 26.83 2.80
CA SER A 67 -10.20 28.26 2.91
C SER A 67 -8.95 29.06 3.34
N PRO A 68 -8.95 30.39 3.12
CA PRO A 68 -7.87 31.26 3.58
C PRO A 68 -7.61 31.20 5.10
N CYS A 69 -8.56 30.71 5.91
CA CYS A 69 -8.38 30.57 7.36
C CYS A 69 -7.18 29.68 7.69
N MET A 70 -7.09 28.52 7.05
CA MET A 70 -5.98 27.57 7.28
C MET A 70 -4.63 28.15 6.81
N ASP A 71 -4.66 28.99 5.79
CA ASP A 71 -3.48 29.70 5.30
C ASP A 71 -2.96 30.75 6.29
N ALA A 72 -3.82 31.27 7.17
CA ALA A 72 -3.50 32.29 8.17
C ALA A 72 -2.96 31.76 9.52
N ILE A 73 -2.92 30.44 9.73
CA ILE A 73 -2.39 29.82 10.96
C ILE A 73 -0.85 29.87 10.98
N ALA A 74 -0.18 29.97 12.14
CA ALA A 74 1.29 29.88 12.14
C ALA A 74 1.77 28.43 11.84
N PRO A 75 2.88 28.22 11.10
CA PRO A 75 3.44 26.88 10.87
C PRO A 75 3.62 26.05 12.15
N ALA A 76 4.10 26.67 13.24
CA ALA A 76 4.32 26.00 14.52
C ALA A 76 3.01 25.46 15.14
N ASP A 77 1.89 26.16 14.95
CA ASP A 77 0.60 25.75 15.48
C ASP A 77 -0.02 24.63 14.63
N LEU A 78 0.13 24.68 13.30
CA LEU A 78 -0.23 23.55 12.42
C LEU A 78 0.55 22.28 12.78
N GLN A 79 1.87 22.40 13.00
CA GLN A 79 2.74 21.29 13.41
C GLN A 79 2.34 20.76 14.80
N ARG A 80 1.92 21.62 15.73
CA ARG A 80 1.38 21.19 17.03
C ARG A 80 0.08 20.40 16.87
N ALA A 81 -0.84 20.88 16.03
CA ALA A 81 -2.09 20.19 15.75
C ALA A 81 -1.83 18.79 15.14
N VAL A 82 -0.94 18.69 14.15
CA VAL A 82 -0.57 17.41 13.53
C VAL A 82 0.00 16.43 14.55
N ARG A 83 0.90 16.86 15.45
CA ARG A 83 1.45 15.99 16.50
C ARG A 83 0.38 15.49 17.46
N LEU A 84 -0.59 16.32 17.83
CA LEU A 84 -1.70 15.93 18.70
C LEU A 84 -2.65 14.96 17.98
N TYR A 85 -3.02 15.20 16.72
CA TYR A 85 -3.80 14.25 15.94
C TYR A 85 -3.06 12.92 15.70
N ALA A 86 -1.74 12.95 15.53
CA ALA A 86 -0.91 11.75 15.45
C ALA A 86 -0.90 10.96 16.76
N ALA A 87 -0.78 11.64 17.90
CA ALA A 87 -0.91 11.02 19.21
C ALA A 87 -2.31 10.40 19.41
N GLN A 88 -3.36 11.05 18.90
CA GLN A 88 -4.71 10.52 18.92
C GLN A 88 -4.84 9.25 18.05
N ALA A 89 -4.36 9.31 16.82
CA ALA A 89 -4.39 8.20 15.85
C ALA A 89 -3.59 6.98 16.32
N ALA A 90 -2.44 7.19 16.99
CA ALA A 90 -1.61 6.13 17.56
C ALA A 90 -2.32 5.32 18.67
N ARG A 91 -3.49 5.78 19.12
CA ARG A 91 -4.38 5.10 20.08
C ARG A 91 -5.64 4.59 19.40
N GLU A 92 -5.50 4.19 18.13
CA GLU A 92 -6.54 3.59 17.27
C GLU A 92 -7.76 4.49 17.01
N SER A 93 -7.64 5.79 17.26
CA SER A 93 -8.74 6.72 17.02
C SER A 93 -8.98 6.96 15.54
N VAL A 94 -10.18 6.60 15.07
CA VAL A 94 -10.66 6.92 13.72
C VAL A 94 -10.64 8.43 13.46
N SER A 95 -11.15 9.23 14.40
CA SER A 95 -11.19 10.70 14.27
C SER A 95 -9.80 11.33 14.17
N GLY A 96 -8.81 10.78 14.90
CA GLY A 96 -7.41 11.21 14.77
C GLY A 96 -6.85 10.92 13.37
N ARG A 97 -7.11 9.71 12.83
CA ARG A 97 -6.70 9.34 11.46
C ARG A 97 -7.36 10.23 10.40
N GLU A 98 -8.65 10.52 10.53
CA GLU A 98 -9.37 11.40 9.60
C GLU A 98 -8.85 12.84 9.67
N SER A 99 -8.56 13.35 10.87
CA SER A 99 -7.98 14.70 11.03
C SER A 99 -6.61 14.81 10.35
N LEU A 100 -5.75 13.80 10.52
CA LEU A 100 -4.47 13.72 9.80
C LEU A 100 -4.66 13.66 8.29
N ARG A 101 -5.62 12.87 7.80
CA ARG A 101 -5.94 12.75 6.38
C ARG A 101 -6.24 14.11 5.75
N LEU A 102 -7.08 14.90 6.42
CA LEU A 102 -7.50 16.22 5.93
C LEU A 102 -6.37 17.25 6.02
N MET A 103 -5.57 17.21 7.09
CA MET A 103 -4.38 18.06 7.22
C MET A 103 -3.39 17.79 6.09
N ALA A 104 -3.18 16.52 5.73
CA ALA A 104 -2.31 16.13 4.62
C ALA A 104 -2.89 16.55 3.27
N ASP A 105 -4.20 16.34 3.05
CA ASP A 105 -4.87 16.72 1.80
C ASP A 105 -4.80 18.23 1.55
N TRP A 106 -5.12 19.03 2.57
CA TRP A 106 -5.00 20.48 2.52
C TRP A 106 -3.55 20.93 2.24
N ALA A 107 -2.58 20.30 2.92
CA ALA A 107 -1.17 20.66 2.77
C ALA A 107 -0.60 20.33 1.39
N LEU A 108 -1.04 19.23 0.78
CA LEU A 108 -0.57 18.80 -0.54
C LEU A 108 -1.35 19.41 -1.70
N ALA A 109 -2.45 20.11 -1.42
CA ALA A 109 -3.17 20.88 -2.43
C ALA A 109 -2.35 22.05 -3.02
N ALA A 110 -1.33 22.54 -2.30
CA ALA A 110 -0.44 23.59 -2.81
C ALA A 110 1.00 23.47 -2.26
N PRO A 111 2.05 23.70 -3.08
CA PRO A 111 3.44 23.60 -2.65
C PRO A 111 3.79 24.48 -1.44
N ALA A 112 3.24 25.70 -1.39
CA ALA A 112 3.46 26.64 -0.29
C ALA A 112 2.90 26.12 1.06
N ARG A 113 1.84 25.30 1.03
CA ARG A 113 1.26 24.72 2.24
C ARG A 113 2.09 23.54 2.76
N ALA A 114 2.57 22.68 1.87
CA ALA A 114 3.49 21.60 2.23
C ALA A 114 4.75 22.14 2.93
N LEU A 115 5.30 23.26 2.44
CA LEU A 115 6.46 23.93 3.05
C LEU A 115 6.24 24.36 4.51
N ARG A 116 5.01 24.59 4.95
CA ARG A 116 4.70 25.00 6.33
C ARG A 116 4.76 23.84 7.34
N LEU A 117 4.70 22.60 6.85
CA LEU A 117 4.61 21.40 7.68
C LEU A 117 5.88 20.55 7.65
N ILE A 118 6.61 20.58 6.54
CA ILE A 118 7.67 19.62 6.23
C ILE A 118 8.90 19.69 7.17
N ASP A 119 9.07 20.77 7.95
CA ASP A 119 10.15 20.94 8.95
C ASP A 119 9.94 20.12 10.23
N ASP A 120 8.69 19.76 10.55
CA ASP A 120 8.41 18.88 11.68
C ASP A 120 8.47 17.41 11.24
N PRO A 121 9.24 16.53 11.91
CA PRO A 121 9.36 15.14 11.50
C PRO A 121 8.04 14.35 11.46
N VAL A 122 7.08 14.64 12.34
CA VAL A 122 5.77 13.95 12.36
C VAL A 122 4.93 14.41 11.17
N SER A 123 4.91 15.72 10.92
CA SER A 123 4.28 16.30 9.73
C SER A 123 4.93 15.82 8.44
N GLN A 124 6.27 15.72 8.36
CA GLN A 124 6.97 15.17 7.21
C GLN A 124 6.53 13.74 6.90
N ARG A 125 6.50 12.87 7.93
CA ARG A 125 6.02 11.48 7.80
C ARG A 125 4.58 11.42 7.32
N LEU A 126 3.71 12.29 7.85
CA LEU A 126 2.32 12.39 7.42
C LEU A 126 2.22 12.71 5.92
N LEU A 127 2.92 13.75 5.44
CA LEU A 127 2.85 14.18 4.04
C LEU A 127 3.38 13.11 3.09
N VAL A 128 4.49 12.46 3.44
CA VAL A 128 5.10 11.40 2.62
C VAL A 128 4.22 10.16 2.60
N ALA A 129 3.70 9.71 3.75
CA ALA A 129 2.80 8.57 3.83
C ALA A 129 1.50 8.82 3.07
N TYR A 130 0.90 10.00 3.21
CA TYR A 130 -0.29 10.37 2.47
C TYR A 130 -0.03 10.44 0.96
N GLY A 131 1.08 11.05 0.54
CA GLY A 131 1.46 11.15 -0.86
C GLY A 131 1.66 9.79 -1.52
N LEU A 132 2.28 8.84 -0.81
CA LEU A 132 2.44 7.46 -1.31
C LEU A 132 1.13 6.68 -1.36
N ALA A 133 0.25 6.84 -0.36
CA ALA A 133 -0.93 5.99 -0.21
C ALA A 133 -2.20 6.53 -0.87
N ARG A 134 -2.31 7.85 -1.09
CA ARG A 134 -3.58 8.51 -1.44
C ARG A 134 -3.49 9.46 -2.64
N ILE A 135 -2.31 9.66 -3.21
CA ILE A 135 -2.13 10.54 -4.37
C ILE A 135 -1.54 9.72 -5.52
N GLY A 136 -2.32 9.61 -6.60
CA GLY A 136 -1.95 9.07 -7.90
C GLY A 136 -1.22 10.08 -8.78
N ASP A 137 -0.60 9.57 -9.82
CA ASP A 137 -0.03 10.34 -10.93
C ASP A 137 -1.11 10.72 -11.95
N ILE A 138 -0.77 11.63 -12.87
CA ILE A 138 -1.75 12.26 -13.75
C ILE A 138 -1.90 11.45 -15.03
N VAL A 139 -3.09 10.90 -15.26
CA VAL A 139 -3.47 10.14 -16.46
C VAL A 139 -4.07 11.07 -17.51
N ASP A 140 -3.59 11.02 -18.75
CA ASP A 140 -4.08 11.81 -19.90
C ASP A 140 -4.14 13.33 -19.64
N GLY A 141 -3.30 13.85 -18.73
CA GLY A 141 -3.31 15.26 -18.32
C GLY A 141 -4.52 15.67 -17.47
N LYS A 142 -5.32 14.72 -16.96
CA LYS A 142 -6.54 14.97 -16.18
C LYS A 142 -6.25 15.02 -14.68
N PRO A 143 -6.37 16.18 -14.00
CA PRO A 143 -5.95 16.31 -12.60
C PRO A 143 -6.75 15.47 -11.59
N ASP A 144 -8.00 15.16 -11.90
CA ASP A 144 -8.91 14.32 -11.10
C ASP A 144 -8.44 12.85 -11.01
N SER A 145 -7.67 12.37 -11.98
CA SER A 145 -7.04 11.04 -11.94
C SER A 145 -6.14 10.82 -10.72
N ALA A 146 -5.62 11.90 -10.11
CA ALA A 146 -4.77 11.82 -8.92
C ALA A 146 -5.46 11.18 -7.70
N ARG A 147 -6.79 11.09 -7.69
CA ARG A 147 -7.54 10.44 -6.59
C ARG A 147 -8.49 9.34 -7.08
N ASP A 148 -8.43 9.01 -8.36
CA ASP A 148 -9.32 8.03 -8.98
C ASP A 148 -8.57 6.70 -9.19
N PRO A 149 -8.88 5.66 -8.40
CA PRO A 149 -8.26 4.34 -8.57
C PRO A 149 -8.72 3.63 -9.86
N PHE A 150 -9.72 4.16 -10.57
CA PHE A 150 -10.18 3.65 -11.86
C PHE A 150 -9.61 4.42 -13.05
N ALA A 151 -8.86 5.50 -12.82
CA ALA A 151 -8.27 6.27 -13.90
C ALA A 151 -7.15 5.52 -14.62
N ASN A 152 -6.55 4.51 -14.00
CA ASN A 152 -5.57 3.63 -14.61
C ASN A 152 -5.82 2.18 -14.19
N PHE A 153 -5.81 1.26 -15.15
CA PHE A 153 -5.71 -0.16 -14.87
C PHE A 153 -4.25 -0.56 -15.08
N GLU A 154 -3.51 -0.78 -13.99
CA GLU A 154 -2.13 -1.29 -14.08
C GLU A 154 -2.11 -2.64 -14.82
N ALA A 155 -0.98 -2.96 -15.46
CA ALA A 155 -0.82 -4.18 -16.28
C ALA A 155 -1.11 -5.49 -15.51
N THR A 156 -1.04 -5.46 -14.18
CA THR A 156 -1.32 -6.58 -13.28
C THR A 156 -2.82 -6.77 -12.99
N GLY A 157 -3.69 -5.87 -13.48
CA GLY A 157 -5.13 -5.87 -13.20
C GLY A 157 -5.49 -5.46 -11.77
N ARG A 158 -4.52 -4.96 -11.00
CA ARG A 158 -4.76 -4.43 -9.65
C ARG A 158 -5.44 -3.06 -9.73
N LEU A 159 -6.45 -2.86 -8.89
CA LEU A 159 -7.05 -1.55 -8.70
C LEU A 159 -6.13 -0.72 -7.80
N SER A 160 -5.48 0.30 -8.36
CA SER A 160 -4.55 1.19 -7.65
C SER A 160 -4.53 2.58 -8.28
N LEU A 161 -4.04 3.55 -7.51
CA LEU A 161 -3.78 4.88 -8.03
C LEU A 161 -2.64 4.82 -9.05
N ALA A 162 -2.74 5.60 -10.13
CA ALA A 162 -1.74 5.60 -11.18
C ALA A 162 -0.33 5.90 -10.65
N ASP A 163 0.67 5.16 -11.13
CA ASP A 163 2.09 5.36 -10.84
C ASP A 163 2.87 5.60 -12.14
N ALA A 164 3.48 6.77 -12.28
CA ALA A 164 4.29 7.12 -13.44
C ALA A 164 5.59 6.29 -13.54
N ALA A 165 6.05 5.69 -12.43
CA ALA A 165 7.23 4.83 -12.43
C ALA A 165 7.01 3.48 -13.10
N ASP A 166 5.77 3.08 -13.37
CA ASP A 166 5.44 1.88 -14.13
C ASP A 166 5.77 2.03 -15.63
N GLY A 167 6.04 3.27 -16.09
CA GLY A 167 6.40 3.54 -17.48
C GLY A 167 5.21 3.58 -18.44
N THR A 168 3.99 3.67 -17.93
CA THR A 168 2.76 3.80 -18.73
C THR A 168 2.79 5.13 -19.51
N PRO A 169 2.70 5.13 -20.85
CA PRO A 169 3.00 6.31 -21.69
C PRO A 169 2.13 7.54 -21.44
N ASN A 170 0.91 7.38 -20.94
CA ASN A 170 -0.04 8.47 -20.67
C ASN A 170 -0.12 8.88 -19.20
N VAL A 171 0.78 8.37 -18.35
CA VAL A 171 0.85 8.69 -16.93
C VAL A 171 2.06 9.59 -16.68
N THR A 172 1.83 10.73 -16.04
CA THR A 172 2.89 11.73 -15.76
C THR A 172 2.97 12.03 -14.26
N PRO A 173 4.17 12.26 -13.69
CA PRO A 173 4.31 12.47 -12.26
C PRO A 173 3.45 13.63 -11.73
N ASN A 174 2.80 13.41 -10.60
CA ASN A 174 1.93 14.39 -9.98
C ASN A 174 2.72 15.65 -9.55
N PRO A 175 2.32 16.86 -9.99
CA PRO A 175 3.01 18.11 -9.62
C PRO A 175 3.10 18.36 -8.10
N ALA A 176 2.09 17.93 -7.32
CA ALA A 176 2.10 18.04 -5.87
C ALA A 176 3.19 17.15 -5.25
N LEU A 177 3.33 15.92 -5.74
CA LEU A 177 4.38 14.99 -5.28
C LEU A 177 5.77 15.46 -5.71
N GLN A 178 5.92 15.98 -6.93
CA GLN A 178 7.16 16.60 -7.39
C GLN A 178 7.57 17.77 -6.50
N SER A 179 6.60 18.62 -6.13
CA SER A 179 6.83 19.77 -5.26
C SER A 179 7.22 19.35 -3.85
N LEU A 180 6.57 18.32 -3.29
CA LEU A 180 6.92 17.73 -2.00
C LEU A 180 8.35 17.20 -2.01
N VAL A 181 8.73 16.43 -3.05
CA VAL A 181 10.09 15.89 -3.16
C VAL A 181 11.13 17.00 -3.34
N ALA A 182 10.83 18.05 -4.11
CA ALA A 182 11.71 19.21 -4.24
C ALA A 182 11.92 19.93 -2.89
N ALA A 183 10.85 20.09 -2.11
CA ALA A 183 10.91 20.66 -0.76
C ALA A 183 11.71 19.78 0.23
N LEU A 184 11.66 18.46 0.05
CA LEU A 184 12.46 17.51 0.81
C LEU A 184 13.94 17.54 0.41
N GLN A 185 14.23 17.66 -0.88
CA GLN A 185 15.59 17.73 -1.42
C GLN A 185 16.36 18.97 -0.93
N ALA A 186 15.66 20.08 -0.67
CA ALA A 186 16.27 21.31 -0.16
C ALA A 186 16.74 21.22 1.31
N ARG A 187 16.47 20.10 1.99
CA ARG A 187 16.81 19.87 3.41
C ARG A 187 18.13 19.12 3.53
N ASP A 188 18.73 19.21 4.71
CA ASP A 188 19.79 18.29 5.09
C ASP A 188 19.25 16.85 5.00
N PRO A 189 19.82 16.00 4.12
CA PRO A 189 19.37 14.62 3.99
C PRO A 189 19.34 13.89 5.33
N GLN A 190 20.28 14.16 6.23
CA GLN A 190 20.35 13.49 7.54
C GLN A 190 19.14 13.75 8.42
N ARG A 191 18.43 14.87 8.21
CA ARG A 191 17.22 15.23 8.97
C ARG A 191 15.94 14.63 8.39
N ILE A 192 16.00 14.04 7.20
CA ILE A 192 14.83 13.40 6.58
C ILE A 192 14.49 12.13 7.35
N ALA A 193 13.36 12.16 8.06
CA ALA A 193 12.78 10.99 8.70
C ALA A 193 12.27 9.98 7.64
N ASP A 194 12.33 8.69 7.95
CA ASP A 194 11.85 7.60 7.09
C ASP A 194 12.38 7.71 5.66
N ALA A 195 13.71 7.79 5.54
CA ALA A 195 14.41 8.06 4.29
C ALA A 195 14.06 7.07 3.17
N ASP A 196 13.69 5.84 3.50
CA ASP A 196 13.26 4.81 2.56
C ASP A 196 11.91 5.13 1.90
N ARG A 197 10.94 5.67 2.65
CA ARG A 197 9.66 6.17 2.10
C ARG A 197 9.88 7.38 1.21
N VAL A 198 10.76 8.29 1.61
CA VAL A 198 11.12 9.44 0.77
C VAL A 198 11.88 8.98 -0.48
N ALA A 199 12.72 7.95 -0.39
CA ALA A 199 13.39 7.36 -1.54
C ALA A 199 12.39 6.76 -2.54
N ALA A 200 11.38 6.04 -2.05
CA ALA A 200 10.32 5.49 -2.90
C ALA A 200 9.53 6.60 -3.61
N LEU A 201 9.17 7.66 -2.88
CA LEU A 201 8.48 8.81 -3.47
C LEU A 201 9.37 9.55 -4.49
N ALA A 202 10.66 9.73 -4.19
CA ALA A 202 11.62 10.35 -5.10
C ALA A 202 11.80 9.52 -6.38
N TYR A 203 11.86 8.18 -6.26
CA TYR A 203 11.92 7.27 -7.40
C TYR A 203 10.67 7.43 -8.27
N ARG A 204 9.48 7.40 -7.65
CA ARG A 204 8.18 7.56 -8.32
C ARG A 204 8.10 8.82 -9.17
N VAL A 205 8.56 9.95 -8.65
CA VAL A 205 8.54 11.23 -9.39
C VAL A 205 9.76 11.48 -10.29
N GLY A 206 10.60 10.46 -10.48
CA GLY A 206 11.74 10.50 -11.39
C GLY A 206 12.99 11.23 -10.86
N ARG A 207 13.13 11.43 -9.55
CA ARG A 207 14.31 12.01 -8.88
C ARG A 207 15.27 10.89 -8.44
N TYR A 208 15.84 10.18 -9.41
CA TYR A 208 16.60 8.94 -9.19
C TYR A 208 17.87 9.12 -8.33
N ASP A 209 18.60 10.22 -8.48
CA ASP A 209 19.81 10.47 -7.69
C ASP A 209 19.48 10.67 -6.20
N LEU A 210 18.41 11.43 -5.93
CA LEU A 210 17.90 11.60 -4.57
C LEU A 210 17.37 10.28 -4.01
N ALA A 211 16.65 9.50 -4.82
CA ALA A 211 16.18 8.18 -4.43
C ALA A 211 17.33 7.25 -4.05
N GLN A 212 18.41 7.21 -4.84
CA GLN A 212 19.61 6.43 -4.54
C GLN A 212 20.24 6.87 -3.20
N GLY A 213 20.51 8.16 -3.04
CA GLY A 213 21.17 8.68 -1.84
C GLY A 213 20.36 8.47 -0.55
N LEU A 214 19.03 8.50 -0.64
CA LEU A 214 18.15 8.23 0.50
C LEU A 214 18.00 6.73 0.78
N ALA A 215 17.85 5.91 -0.26
CA ALA A 215 17.76 4.46 -0.12
C ALA A 215 19.05 3.89 0.49
N ASP A 216 20.22 4.43 0.16
CA ASP A 216 21.50 3.96 0.67
C ASP A 216 21.71 4.13 2.17
N ARG A 217 20.85 4.91 2.85
CA ARG A 217 20.94 5.18 4.29
C ARG A 217 20.32 4.10 5.17
N LEU A 218 19.44 3.27 4.61
CA LEU A 218 18.65 2.31 5.37
C LEU A 218 18.64 0.94 4.68
N ASP A 219 18.59 -0.12 5.47
CA ASP A 219 18.51 -1.50 4.96
C ASP A 219 17.12 -2.11 5.18
N THR A 220 16.07 -1.29 5.02
CA THR A 220 14.67 -1.75 5.05
C THR A 220 14.29 -2.43 3.74
N ALA A 221 13.21 -3.22 3.76
CA ALA A 221 12.68 -3.86 2.56
C ALA A 221 12.39 -2.83 1.44
N LEU A 222 11.81 -1.69 1.81
CA LEU A 222 11.50 -0.61 0.87
C LEU A 222 12.76 0.03 0.28
N ALA A 223 13.79 0.29 1.09
CA ALA A 223 15.06 0.81 0.59
C ALA A 223 15.73 -0.16 -0.40
N TRP A 224 15.73 -1.46 -0.10
CA TRP A 224 16.24 -2.48 -1.02
C TRP A 224 15.42 -2.57 -2.31
N TRP A 225 14.10 -2.44 -2.24
CA TRP A 225 13.24 -2.38 -3.41
C TRP A 225 13.56 -1.19 -4.32
N VAL A 226 13.73 0.01 -3.76
CA VAL A 226 14.13 1.21 -4.52
C VAL A 226 15.50 1.00 -5.19
N ARG A 227 16.48 0.44 -4.49
CA ARG A 227 17.80 0.10 -5.07
C ARG A 227 17.67 -0.89 -6.23
N ALA A 228 16.77 -1.87 -6.12
CA ALA A 228 16.51 -2.84 -7.18
C ALA A 228 15.92 -2.18 -8.43
N LYS A 229 14.91 -1.31 -8.25
CA LYS A 229 14.30 -0.54 -9.33
C LYS A 229 15.30 0.40 -10.03
N LEU A 230 16.15 1.07 -9.27
CA LEU A 230 17.23 1.92 -9.80
C LEU A 230 18.27 1.09 -10.59
N ALA A 231 18.59 -0.12 -10.13
CA ALA A 231 19.49 -1.03 -10.84
C ALA A 231 18.88 -1.50 -12.18
N ILE A 232 17.58 -1.88 -12.20
CA ILE A 232 16.86 -2.19 -13.45
C ILE A 232 16.95 -1.03 -14.43
N ARG A 233 16.69 0.19 -13.96
CA ARG A 233 16.74 1.39 -14.82
C ARG A 233 18.10 1.60 -15.47
N ARG A 234 19.19 1.22 -14.80
CA ARG A 234 20.56 1.27 -15.33
C ARG A 234 20.92 0.08 -16.22
N GLY A 235 20.03 -0.91 -16.34
CA GLY A 235 20.30 -2.18 -17.03
C GLY A 235 21.17 -3.15 -16.23
N ASP A 236 21.42 -2.89 -14.94
CA ASP A 236 22.22 -3.76 -14.07
C ASP A 236 21.32 -4.82 -13.42
N ASN A 237 21.00 -5.84 -14.22
CA ASN A 237 20.13 -6.94 -13.81
C ASN A 237 20.72 -7.79 -12.67
N ALA A 238 22.06 -7.82 -12.54
CA ALA A 238 22.73 -8.57 -11.49
C ALA A 238 22.60 -7.87 -10.13
N LEU A 239 22.84 -6.56 -10.10
CA LEU A 239 22.63 -5.75 -8.90
C LEU A 239 21.15 -5.70 -8.51
N ALA A 240 20.25 -5.58 -9.49
CA ALA A 240 18.81 -5.61 -9.25
C ALA A 240 18.36 -6.90 -8.55
N ALA A 241 18.84 -8.05 -9.00
CA ALA A 241 18.49 -9.34 -8.41
C ALA A 241 18.99 -9.47 -6.96
N GLN A 242 20.22 -9.01 -6.69
CA GLN A 242 20.76 -8.99 -5.33
C GLN A 242 19.93 -8.08 -4.42
N ALA A 243 19.55 -6.90 -4.91
CA ALA A 243 18.72 -5.96 -4.17
C ALA A 243 17.31 -6.50 -3.90
N TYR A 244 16.63 -7.12 -4.87
CA TYR A 244 15.34 -7.78 -4.63
C TYR A 244 15.44 -8.93 -3.62
N ALA A 245 16.48 -9.76 -3.69
CA ALA A 245 16.69 -10.83 -2.71
C ALA A 245 16.82 -10.26 -1.29
N ARG A 246 17.54 -9.14 -1.12
CA ARG A 246 17.61 -8.43 0.18
C ARG A 246 16.29 -7.80 0.58
N ALA A 247 15.52 -7.24 -0.37
CA ALA A 247 14.20 -6.68 -0.09
C ALA A 247 13.24 -7.74 0.46
N VAL A 248 13.19 -8.92 -0.18
CA VAL A 248 12.38 -10.06 0.27
C VAL A 248 12.84 -10.56 1.64
N ALA A 249 14.15 -10.62 1.89
CA ALA A 249 14.70 -11.07 3.17
C ALA A 249 14.43 -10.07 4.32
N ALA A 250 14.41 -8.77 4.03
CA ALA A 250 14.14 -7.70 4.98
C ALA A 250 12.64 -7.45 5.20
N PHE A 251 11.75 -8.15 4.48
CA PHE A 251 10.31 -7.96 4.61
C PHE A 251 9.82 -8.50 5.97
N PRO A 252 9.20 -7.66 6.82
CA PRO A 252 8.76 -8.10 8.13
C PRO A 252 7.64 -9.12 7.99
N ARG A 253 7.73 -10.24 8.72
CA ARG A 253 6.71 -11.30 8.71
C ARG A 253 5.51 -11.01 9.62
N GLY A 254 5.43 -9.85 10.28
CA GLY A 254 4.27 -9.54 11.13
C GLY A 254 4.41 -8.41 12.17
N ASP A 255 4.90 -7.22 11.80
CA ASP A 255 4.89 -6.04 12.69
C ASP A 255 3.91 -4.94 12.25
N GLY A 256 3.07 -5.22 11.25
CA GLY A 256 2.07 -4.27 10.74
C GLY A 256 2.67 -3.10 9.95
N SER A 257 3.97 -3.11 9.66
CA SER A 257 4.62 -2.00 8.94
C SER A 257 4.46 -2.06 7.40
N VAL A 258 3.99 -3.20 6.85
CA VAL A 258 3.65 -3.37 5.43
C VAL A 258 2.55 -4.44 5.25
N GLU A 259 1.60 -4.20 4.33
CA GLU A 259 0.55 -5.16 3.93
C GLU A 259 1.15 -6.43 3.31
N ALA A 260 0.56 -7.60 3.57
CA ALA A 260 1.01 -8.90 3.04
C ALA A 260 1.10 -8.90 1.50
N GLU A 261 0.28 -8.09 0.83
CA GLU A 261 0.28 -7.89 -0.61
C GLU A 261 1.59 -7.31 -1.16
N ALA A 262 2.27 -6.45 -0.40
CA ALA A 262 3.54 -5.88 -0.85
C ALA A 262 4.65 -6.95 -0.91
N GLY A 263 4.59 -7.99 -0.05
CA GLY A 263 5.51 -9.12 -0.13
C GLY A 263 5.28 -9.97 -1.39
N ALA A 264 4.03 -10.11 -1.84
CA ALA A 264 3.70 -10.76 -3.11
C ALA A 264 4.18 -9.91 -4.30
N LEU A 265 4.01 -8.58 -4.24
CA LEU A 265 4.51 -7.64 -5.25
C LEU A 265 6.02 -7.75 -5.45
N LEU A 266 6.80 -7.72 -4.36
CA LEU A 266 8.27 -7.86 -4.44
C LEU A 266 8.69 -9.16 -5.14
N LYS A 267 7.99 -10.26 -4.87
CA LYS A 267 8.25 -11.55 -5.53
C LYS A 267 7.84 -11.53 -7.00
N GLY A 268 6.69 -10.95 -7.32
CA GLY A 268 6.24 -10.79 -8.70
C GLY A 268 7.24 -10.01 -9.55
N GLU A 269 7.73 -8.89 -9.03
CA GLU A 269 8.74 -8.07 -9.73
C GLU A 269 10.09 -8.76 -9.87
N GLN A 270 10.54 -9.50 -8.85
CA GLN A 270 11.72 -10.34 -8.96
C GLN A 270 11.54 -11.41 -10.07
N GLY A 271 10.35 -11.99 -10.19
CA GLY A 271 9.97 -12.94 -11.25
C GLY A 271 10.16 -12.37 -12.66
N VAL A 272 9.64 -11.16 -12.88
CA VAL A 272 9.80 -10.44 -14.16
C VAL A 272 11.29 -10.19 -14.48
N LEU A 273 12.10 -9.83 -13.48
CA LEU A 273 13.54 -9.67 -13.67
C LEU A 273 14.22 -10.99 -14.05
N SER A 274 13.88 -12.10 -13.38
CA SER A 274 14.41 -13.43 -13.69
C SER A 274 14.09 -13.86 -15.13
N LEU A 275 12.91 -13.51 -15.66
CA LEU A 275 12.56 -13.74 -17.07
C LEU A 275 13.52 -13.01 -18.01
N SER A 276 13.79 -11.72 -17.75
CA SER A 276 14.68 -10.91 -18.59
C SER A 276 16.12 -11.44 -18.65
N ARG A 277 16.52 -12.25 -17.66
CA ARG A 277 17.86 -12.85 -17.54
C ARG A 277 17.93 -14.28 -18.10
N GLY A 278 16.84 -14.82 -18.64
CA GLY A 278 16.78 -16.21 -19.10
C GLY A 278 16.66 -17.25 -17.97
N GLN A 279 16.37 -16.82 -16.73
CA GLN A 279 16.26 -17.70 -15.55
C GLN A 279 14.82 -18.21 -15.41
N TYR A 280 14.33 -18.95 -16.40
CA TYR A 280 12.89 -19.20 -16.56
C TYR A 280 12.25 -20.04 -15.45
N VAL A 281 12.93 -21.07 -14.94
CA VAL A 281 12.42 -21.89 -13.82
C VAL A 281 12.36 -21.09 -12.52
N GLU A 282 13.35 -20.23 -12.27
CA GLU A 282 13.37 -19.35 -11.12
C GLU A 282 12.27 -18.29 -11.21
N ALA A 283 12.05 -17.73 -12.40
CA ALA A 283 10.95 -16.82 -12.66
C ALA A 283 9.59 -17.47 -12.40
N LEU A 284 9.39 -18.72 -12.85
CA LEU A 284 8.19 -19.47 -12.54
C LEU A 284 8.00 -19.64 -11.03
N ASP A 285 9.06 -19.99 -10.26
CA ASP A 285 8.98 -20.11 -8.79
C ASP A 285 8.50 -18.82 -8.13
N GLN A 286 9.05 -17.70 -8.56
CA GLN A 286 8.76 -16.38 -7.99
C GLN A 286 7.32 -15.94 -8.31
N LEU A 287 6.88 -16.07 -9.56
CA LEU A 287 5.51 -15.74 -9.99
C LEU A 287 4.48 -16.69 -9.37
N TYR A 288 4.77 -17.99 -9.33
CA TYR A 288 3.94 -19.00 -8.68
C TYR A 288 3.74 -18.69 -7.20
N ARG A 289 4.82 -18.39 -6.45
CA ARG A 289 4.73 -18.05 -5.02
C ARG A 289 4.00 -16.74 -4.76
N ALA A 290 4.11 -15.77 -5.68
CA ALA A 290 3.37 -14.52 -5.60
C ALA A 290 1.86 -14.75 -5.82
N ALA A 291 1.49 -15.58 -6.80
CA ALA A 291 0.11 -15.96 -7.06
C ALA A 291 -0.48 -16.79 -5.90
N ALA A 292 0.26 -17.80 -5.42
CA ALA A 292 -0.19 -18.69 -4.34
C ALA A 292 -0.28 -17.99 -2.97
N ALA A 293 0.30 -16.80 -2.80
CA ALA A 293 0.16 -16.02 -1.56
C ALA A 293 -1.28 -15.57 -1.28
N GLY A 294 -2.13 -15.50 -2.32
CA GLY A 294 -3.55 -15.18 -2.19
C GLY A 294 -4.45 -16.41 -1.99
N ASP A 295 -3.91 -17.63 -2.04
CA ASP A 295 -4.71 -18.84 -1.83
C ASP A 295 -5.29 -18.87 -0.40
N GLY A 296 -6.59 -19.14 -0.29
CA GLY A 296 -7.30 -19.19 1.00
C GLY A 296 -7.69 -17.83 1.58
N ALA A 297 -7.39 -16.72 0.91
CA ALA A 297 -7.94 -15.42 1.27
C ALA A 297 -9.47 -15.39 1.08
N PRO A 298 -10.23 -14.69 1.96
CA PRO A 298 -11.67 -14.55 1.77
C PRO A 298 -11.96 -13.86 0.43
N PRO A 299 -12.93 -14.34 -0.36
CA PRO A 299 -13.27 -13.74 -1.63
C PRO A 299 -13.82 -12.33 -1.43
N PRO A 300 -13.64 -11.41 -2.40
CA PRO A 300 -14.19 -10.06 -2.31
C PRO A 300 -15.73 -10.09 -2.29
N GLU A 301 -16.33 -9.11 -1.60
CA GLU A 301 -17.79 -8.96 -1.52
C GLU A 301 -18.42 -8.81 -2.90
N GLU A 302 -17.75 -8.08 -3.80
CA GLU A 302 -18.15 -7.87 -5.19
C GLU A 302 -17.00 -8.16 -6.15
N GLY A 303 -17.34 -8.64 -7.35
CA GLY A 303 -16.37 -8.89 -8.43
C GLY A 303 -15.61 -10.22 -8.31
N TRP A 304 -14.72 -10.45 -9.28
CA TRP A 304 -13.89 -11.65 -9.34
C TRP A 304 -12.64 -11.50 -8.48
N PRO A 305 -12.25 -12.53 -7.70
CA PRO A 305 -10.97 -12.52 -7.00
C PRO A 305 -9.84 -12.35 -8.02
N LEU A 306 -9.01 -11.33 -7.80
CA LEU A 306 -7.86 -11.04 -8.65
C LEU A 306 -6.74 -12.02 -8.31
N SER A 307 -6.12 -12.60 -9.34
CA SER A 307 -4.90 -13.40 -9.22
C SER A 307 -3.81 -12.77 -10.09
N PRO A 308 -3.20 -11.66 -9.64
CA PRO A 308 -2.43 -10.75 -10.50
C PRO A 308 -1.23 -11.43 -11.16
N TYR A 309 -0.62 -12.44 -10.52
CA TYR A 309 0.59 -13.11 -11.03
C TYR A 309 0.31 -14.47 -11.68
N TRP A 310 -0.93 -14.99 -11.62
CA TRP A 310 -1.24 -16.31 -12.18
C TRP A 310 -1.10 -16.34 -13.69
N ASN A 311 -1.58 -15.31 -14.39
CA ASN A 311 -1.52 -15.27 -15.85
C ASN A 311 -0.06 -15.28 -16.34
N ASP A 312 0.83 -14.56 -15.66
CA ASP A 312 2.25 -14.56 -15.96
C ASP A 312 2.90 -15.91 -15.65
N ALA A 313 2.60 -16.50 -14.48
CA ALA A 313 3.08 -17.85 -14.14
C ALA A 313 2.62 -18.90 -15.16
N ALA A 314 1.35 -18.84 -15.59
CA ALA A 314 0.78 -19.73 -16.58
C ALA A 314 1.42 -19.54 -17.96
N TYR A 315 1.68 -18.29 -18.37
CA TYR A 315 2.39 -18.00 -19.61
C TYR A 315 3.80 -18.59 -19.60
N VAL A 316 4.55 -18.38 -18.52
CA VAL A 316 5.91 -18.90 -18.36
C VAL A 316 5.92 -20.44 -18.38
N ALA A 317 5.01 -21.06 -17.63
CA ALA A 317 4.85 -22.52 -17.62
C ALA A 317 4.47 -23.10 -18.99
N GLU A 318 3.55 -22.46 -19.71
CA GLU A 318 2.98 -23.00 -20.96
C GLU A 318 3.83 -22.67 -22.20
N ARG A 319 4.45 -21.49 -22.24
CA ARG A 319 5.07 -20.93 -23.46
C ARG A 319 6.59 -20.77 -23.38
N VAL A 320 7.17 -20.75 -22.17
CA VAL A 320 8.60 -20.47 -22.00
C VAL A 320 9.38 -21.71 -21.58
N LEU A 321 8.93 -22.42 -20.54
CA LEU A 321 9.60 -23.64 -20.10
C LEU A 321 9.41 -24.80 -21.09
N THR A 322 10.39 -25.69 -21.14
CA THR A 322 10.19 -27.03 -21.71
C THR A 322 9.26 -27.87 -20.83
N THR A 323 8.67 -28.91 -21.40
CA THR A 323 7.74 -29.79 -20.67
C THR A 323 8.43 -30.49 -19.51
N ASP A 324 9.68 -30.91 -19.69
CA ASP A 324 10.44 -31.60 -18.64
C ASP A 324 10.87 -30.65 -17.51
N GLU A 325 11.23 -29.40 -17.82
CA GLU A 325 11.49 -28.38 -16.79
C GLU A 325 10.23 -28.07 -15.98
N LEU A 326 9.08 -27.91 -16.65
CA LEU A 326 7.80 -27.69 -15.96
C LEU A 326 7.43 -28.90 -15.10
N LYS A 327 7.60 -30.11 -15.62
CA LYS A 327 7.32 -31.35 -14.89
C LYS A 327 8.20 -31.47 -13.65
N ALA A 328 9.52 -31.32 -13.80
CA ALA A 328 10.47 -31.35 -12.68
C ALA A 328 10.17 -30.25 -11.64
N TYR A 329 9.76 -29.07 -12.10
CA TYR A 329 9.32 -28.00 -11.21
C TYR A 329 8.06 -28.37 -10.42
N VAL A 330 7.03 -28.94 -11.05
CA VAL A 330 5.78 -29.33 -10.37
C VAL A 330 6.03 -30.49 -9.41
N ASP A 331 6.88 -31.45 -9.78
CA ASP A 331 7.19 -32.64 -8.97
C ASP A 331 7.88 -32.30 -7.63
N ARG A 332 8.57 -31.16 -7.56
CA ARG A 332 9.26 -30.72 -6.33
C ARG A 332 8.35 -29.93 -5.38
N LEU A 333 7.18 -29.49 -5.83
CA LEU A 333 6.26 -28.71 -5.02
C LEU A 333 5.56 -29.64 -4.01
N PRO A 334 5.16 -29.12 -2.83
CA PRO A 334 4.38 -29.91 -1.87
C PRO A 334 3.05 -30.36 -2.48
N ALA A 335 2.46 -31.43 -1.94
CA ALA A 335 1.16 -31.92 -2.39
C ALA A 335 0.10 -30.81 -2.33
N PRO A 336 -0.79 -30.71 -3.33
CA PRO A 336 -1.84 -29.69 -3.32
C PRO A 336 -2.74 -29.83 -2.10
N PRO A 337 -3.26 -28.71 -1.55
CA PRO A 337 -4.40 -28.77 -0.67
C PRO A 337 -5.62 -29.34 -1.44
N PRO A 338 -6.54 -30.03 -0.76
CA PRO A 338 -7.68 -30.65 -1.43
C PRO A 338 -8.53 -29.60 -2.14
N ALA A 339 -9.03 -29.95 -3.33
CA ALA A 339 -9.91 -29.09 -4.10
C ALA A 339 -11.21 -28.80 -3.33
N PRO A 340 -11.88 -27.65 -3.58
CA PRO A 340 -13.16 -27.36 -2.97
C PRO A 340 -14.19 -28.44 -3.33
N SER A 341 -14.83 -29.02 -2.31
CA SER A 341 -15.83 -30.07 -2.53
C SER A 341 -17.02 -29.55 -3.32
N ARG A 342 -17.41 -30.27 -4.38
CA ARG A 342 -18.61 -29.95 -5.15
C ARG A 342 -19.88 -30.14 -4.30
N PRO A 343 -20.76 -29.13 -4.21
CA PRO A 343 -22.01 -29.26 -3.47
C PRO A 343 -22.98 -30.24 -4.15
N PRO A 344 -23.96 -30.79 -3.41
CA PRO A 344 -24.98 -31.66 -3.99
C PRO A 344 -25.69 -30.99 -5.17
N GLY A 345 -25.79 -31.71 -6.28
CA GLY A 345 -26.44 -31.21 -7.50
C GLY A 345 -25.59 -30.25 -8.34
N PHE A 346 -24.30 -30.08 -8.05
CA PHE A 346 -23.38 -29.23 -8.82
C PHE A 346 -23.44 -29.44 -10.34
N SER A 347 -23.56 -30.70 -10.80
CA SER A 347 -23.68 -31.04 -12.22
C SER A 347 -24.95 -30.49 -12.91
N ARG A 348 -25.90 -29.96 -12.14
CA ARG A 348 -27.16 -29.36 -12.62
C ARG A 348 -27.20 -27.85 -12.42
N TYR A 349 -26.11 -27.23 -11.99
CA TYR A 349 -26.05 -25.78 -11.79
C TYR A 349 -26.33 -25.07 -13.12
N THR A 350 -27.10 -23.98 -13.04
CA THR A 350 -27.17 -23.02 -14.14
C THR A 350 -25.82 -22.31 -14.30
N THR A 351 -25.62 -21.64 -15.43
CA THR A 351 -24.42 -20.84 -15.70
C THR A 351 -24.13 -19.86 -14.55
N ASP A 352 -25.15 -19.14 -14.05
CA ASP A 352 -25.00 -18.17 -12.97
C ASP A 352 -24.62 -18.84 -11.63
N GLN A 353 -25.26 -19.96 -11.31
CA GLN A 353 -24.94 -20.74 -10.11
C GLN A 353 -23.51 -21.29 -10.15
N PHE A 354 -23.07 -21.74 -11.33
CA PHE A 354 -21.70 -22.19 -11.53
C PHE A 354 -20.70 -21.05 -11.37
N TYR A 355 -20.98 -19.86 -11.93
CA TYR A 355 -20.10 -18.70 -11.82
C TYR A 355 -19.99 -18.19 -10.38
N GLU A 356 -21.10 -18.06 -9.65
CA GLU A 356 -21.08 -17.67 -8.23
C GLU A 356 -20.32 -18.68 -7.38
N TRP A 357 -20.57 -19.98 -7.57
CA TRP A 357 -19.83 -21.00 -6.84
C TRP A 357 -18.33 -20.95 -7.16
N SER A 358 -17.96 -20.83 -8.44
CA SER A 358 -16.57 -20.78 -8.87
C SER A 358 -15.85 -19.55 -8.32
N ARG A 359 -16.53 -18.39 -8.27
CA ARG A 359 -16.00 -17.15 -7.68
C ARG A 359 -15.64 -17.32 -6.21
N LEU A 360 -16.48 -18.03 -5.45
CA LEU A 360 -16.28 -18.29 -4.01
C LEU A 360 -15.35 -19.47 -3.72
N ASN A 361 -15.17 -20.39 -4.67
CA ASN A 361 -14.41 -21.63 -4.51
C ASN A 361 -13.31 -21.72 -5.57
N GLN A 362 -12.43 -20.73 -5.59
CA GLN A 362 -11.32 -20.70 -6.54
C GLN A 362 -10.37 -21.89 -6.28
N PRO A 363 -10.00 -22.66 -7.33
CA PRO A 363 -9.00 -23.70 -7.16
C PRO A 363 -7.65 -23.06 -6.80
N PRO A 364 -6.89 -23.65 -5.85
CA PRO A 364 -5.55 -23.20 -5.50
C PRO A 364 -4.65 -23.05 -6.72
N VAL A 365 -3.71 -22.10 -6.68
CA VAL A 365 -2.77 -21.87 -7.78
C VAL A 365 -1.97 -23.13 -8.13
N HIS A 366 -1.67 -23.95 -7.13
CA HIS A 366 -1.00 -25.23 -7.32
C HIS A 366 -1.78 -26.18 -8.24
N ASP A 367 -3.10 -26.35 -8.03
CA ASP A 367 -3.93 -27.24 -8.84
C ASP A 367 -4.00 -26.78 -10.29
N ARG A 368 -4.11 -25.47 -10.49
CA ARG A 368 -4.10 -24.89 -11.83
C ARG A 368 -2.80 -25.19 -12.57
N LEU A 369 -1.65 -25.13 -11.87
CA LEU A 369 -0.34 -25.44 -12.46
C LEU A 369 -0.21 -26.94 -12.81
N ARG A 370 -0.70 -27.83 -11.95
CA ARG A 370 -0.74 -29.27 -12.23
C ARG A 370 -1.62 -29.58 -13.45
N GLN A 371 -2.81 -28.98 -13.53
CA GLN A 371 -3.71 -29.15 -14.67
C GLN A 371 -3.10 -28.63 -15.98
N LEU A 372 -2.36 -27.52 -15.93
CA LEU A 372 -1.64 -26.98 -17.10
C LEU A 372 -0.60 -28.00 -17.60
N LEU A 373 0.22 -28.54 -16.70
CA LEU A 373 1.19 -29.59 -17.01
C LEU A 373 0.50 -30.84 -17.58
N ALA A 374 -0.59 -31.32 -16.95
CA ALA A 374 -1.34 -32.49 -17.40
C ALA A 374 -1.83 -32.32 -18.85
N ARG A 375 -2.46 -31.18 -19.16
CA ARG A 375 -2.92 -30.85 -20.51
C ARG A 375 -1.79 -30.79 -21.52
N ARG A 376 -0.62 -30.29 -21.13
CA ARG A 376 0.57 -30.24 -21.98
C ARG A 376 1.12 -31.62 -22.27
N LEU A 377 1.28 -32.47 -21.26
CA LEU A 377 1.70 -33.87 -21.43
C LEU A 377 0.76 -34.64 -22.37
N VAL A 378 -0.56 -34.43 -22.26
CA VAL A 378 -1.53 -35.03 -23.19
C VAL A 378 -1.32 -34.55 -24.64
N ARG A 379 -1.13 -33.24 -24.86
CA ARG A 379 -0.87 -32.69 -26.21
C ARG A 379 0.41 -33.26 -26.84
N GLU A 380 1.37 -33.64 -26.01
CA GLU A 380 2.64 -34.26 -26.41
C GLU A 380 2.58 -35.80 -26.43
N ASN A 381 1.38 -36.38 -26.33
CA ASN A 381 1.14 -37.83 -26.35
C ASN A 381 1.81 -38.61 -25.19
N ARG A 382 2.11 -37.92 -24.08
CA ARG A 382 2.66 -38.48 -22.83
C ARG A 382 1.55 -38.78 -21.81
N VAL A 383 0.49 -39.47 -22.26
CA VAL A 383 -0.76 -39.63 -21.48
C VAL A 383 -0.52 -40.36 -20.15
N ALA A 384 0.32 -41.39 -20.12
CA ALA A 384 0.61 -42.13 -18.90
C ALA A 384 1.26 -41.25 -17.82
N GLU A 385 2.08 -40.28 -18.24
CA GLU A 385 2.71 -39.31 -17.33
C GLU A 385 1.74 -38.20 -16.92
N ALA A 386 0.70 -37.91 -17.70
CA ALA A 386 -0.26 -36.86 -17.39
C ALA A 386 -1.21 -37.24 -16.24
N LEU A 387 -1.55 -38.53 -16.10
CA LEU A 387 -2.56 -39.04 -15.17
C LEU A 387 -2.40 -38.55 -13.73
N PRO A 388 -1.20 -38.56 -13.12
CA PRO A 388 -1.03 -38.13 -11.72
C PRO A 388 -1.29 -36.63 -11.49
N TYR A 389 -1.31 -35.81 -12.54
CA TYR A 389 -1.46 -34.35 -12.44
C TYR A 389 -2.89 -33.85 -12.67
N PHE A 390 -3.81 -34.71 -13.11
CA PHE A 390 -5.23 -34.37 -13.14
C PHE A 390 -5.81 -34.39 -11.71
N PRO A 391 -6.84 -33.55 -11.44
CA PRO A 391 -7.61 -33.66 -10.20
C PRO A 391 -8.25 -35.05 -10.11
N ALA A 392 -8.53 -35.52 -8.89
CA ALA A 392 -9.22 -36.78 -8.70
C ALA A 392 -10.65 -36.68 -9.26
N ASP A 393 -11.25 -37.79 -9.69
CA ASP A 393 -12.63 -37.79 -10.22
C ASP A 393 -13.67 -37.30 -9.19
N SER A 394 -13.31 -37.33 -7.90
CA SER A 394 -14.11 -36.82 -6.78
C SER A 394 -14.01 -35.31 -6.56
N ASP A 395 -13.00 -34.66 -7.14
CA ASP A 395 -12.78 -33.21 -7.15
C ASP A 395 -13.50 -32.57 -8.34
#